data_AF-A0A0N0D6L5-F1
#
_entry.id   AF-A0A0N0D6L5-F1
#
_cell.length_a   1.000
_cell.length_b   1.000
_cell.length_c   1.000
_cell.angle_alpha   90.00
_cell.angle_beta   90.00
_cell.angle_gamma   90.00
#
_symmetry.space_group_name_H-M   'P 1'
#
loop_
_entity.id
_entity.type
_entity.pdbx_description
1 polymer ?
#
loop_
_entity_poly.entity_id
_entity_poly.type
_entity_poly.pdbx_seq_one_letter_code
_entity_poly.pdbx_strand_id
1 'polypeptide(L)'
;MQYIRYMAGGMIILFLMIAIIGCGGDEIPVERLKTQLKDVPTYSIIIDDMKEDGNIFTHYFHKYKIVQLDKSWVTGWEEVSESYYQQNANFLGMTLASKKDGNTSNQVGPPGYEYVGDKNYGQWKTDSSGGSFWEFYGKYRMFTDVLGFLSGPIYRHDYDGYNSYRNRRMPYYGRNNQYGTHGSYTKKHNPSFFDRRMKRERSKSSSFGKKVSSRFGSKSSSRIGRTRTGFRSRSMGRGK
;
A
#
# COMPACT_ATOMS: atom_id res chain seq x y z
N MET A 1 22.46 55.44 57.50
CA MET A 1 21.16 54.87 57.06
C MET A 1 21.47 53.91 55.93
N GLN A 2 21.80 52.64 56.18
CA GLN A 2 20.92 51.47 56.34
C GLN A 2 19.92 51.24 55.18
N TYR A 3 19.84 49.95 54.82
CA TYR A 3 18.86 49.21 53.99
C TYR A 3 19.16 49.14 52.47
N ILE A 4 19.11 48.02 51.74
CA ILE A 4 18.78 46.59 51.98
C ILE A 4 19.44 45.75 50.86
N ARG A 5 19.77 44.49 51.17
CA ARG A 5 20.32 43.44 50.30
C ARG A 5 19.21 42.68 49.57
N TYR A 6 19.41 42.31 48.31
CA TYR A 6 18.79 41.14 47.65
C TYR A 6 19.92 40.48 46.83
N MET A 7 20.66 39.48 47.33
CA MET A 7 20.35 38.04 47.37
C MET A 7 19.71 37.48 46.09
N ALA A 8 20.58 36.81 45.32
CA ALA A 8 20.42 35.49 44.71
C ALA A 8 19.05 35.11 44.12
N GLY A 9 19.05 34.81 42.82
CA GLY A 9 17.95 34.09 42.17
C GLY A 9 18.25 33.87 40.70
N GLY A 10 19.10 32.89 40.40
CA GLY A 10 19.38 32.48 39.03
C GLY A 10 18.17 31.83 38.36
N MET A 11 18.06 32.01 37.05
CA MET A 11 17.32 31.08 36.19
C MET A 11 17.87 31.21 34.76
N ILE A 12 19.05 30.62 34.55
CA ILE A 12 19.54 30.33 33.20
C ILE A 12 18.56 29.32 32.61
N ILE A 13 17.73 29.78 31.67
CA ILE A 13 16.82 28.93 30.91
C ILE A 13 17.69 28.08 29.98
N LEU A 14 18.06 26.90 30.48
CA LEU A 14 18.71 25.86 29.71
C LEU A 14 17.67 25.33 28.71
N PHE A 15 17.82 25.71 27.44
CA PHE A 15 17.11 25.14 26.32
C PHE A 15 17.46 23.64 26.24
N LEU A 16 16.64 22.81 26.90
CA LEU A 16 16.75 21.37 26.85
C LEU A 16 16.34 20.93 25.44
N MET A 17 17.32 20.84 24.54
CA MET A 17 17.24 20.04 23.32
C MET A 17 16.99 18.59 23.75
N ILE A 18 15.71 18.23 23.90
CA ILE A 18 15.28 16.84 23.93
C ILE A 18 15.49 16.34 22.50
N ALA A 19 16.72 15.93 22.20
CA ALA A 19 16.97 14.96 21.17
C ALA A 19 16.14 13.73 21.56
N ILE A 20 15.10 13.46 20.78
CA ILE A 20 14.29 12.26 20.93
C ILE A 20 15.24 11.10 20.65
N ILE A 21 15.79 10.53 21.73
CA ILE A 21 16.51 9.27 21.71
C ILE A 21 15.51 8.27 21.15
N GLY A 22 15.78 7.82 19.91
CA GLY A 22 15.02 6.80 19.23
C GLY A 22 14.98 5.55 20.10
N CYS A 23 13.83 5.33 20.74
CA CYS A 23 13.54 4.07 21.40
C CYS A 23 13.23 3.07 20.27
N GLY A 24 14.25 2.32 19.87
CA GLY A 24 14.14 1.19 18.95
C GLY A 24 13.39 0.04 19.60
N GLY A 25 12.07 0.22 19.75
CA GLY A 25 11.12 -0.87 19.93
C GLY A 25 10.44 -1.11 18.59
N ASP A 26 10.29 -2.37 18.22
CA ASP A 26 9.53 -2.90 17.08
C ASP A 26 8.01 -2.56 17.16
N GLU A 27 7.67 -1.30 17.44
CA GLU A 27 6.28 -0.87 17.54
C GLU A 27 5.67 -0.92 16.15
N ILE A 28 4.75 -1.88 15.96
CA ILE A 28 3.99 -2.02 14.73
C ILE A 28 3.17 -0.74 14.52
N PRO A 29 3.37 0.01 13.40
CA PRO A 29 2.71 1.30 13.19
C PRO A 29 1.19 1.28 13.35
N VAL A 30 0.54 0.20 12.92
CA VAL A 30 -0.91 0.04 13.02
C VAL A 30 -1.37 -0.02 14.49
N GLU A 31 -0.63 -0.67 15.38
CA GLU A 31 -0.97 -0.72 16.81
C GLU A 31 -0.78 0.63 17.49
N ARG A 32 0.28 1.37 17.12
CA ARG A 32 0.48 2.76 17.56
C ARG A 32 -0.69 3.65 17.11
N LEU A 33 -1.08 3.55 15.84
CA LEU A 33 -2.22 4.31 15.28
C LEU A 33 -3.53 3.95 15.97
N LYS A 34 -3.80 2.67 16.24
CA LYS A 34 -4.98 2.24 17.02
C LYS A 34 -5.01 2.86 18.42
N THR A 35 -3.85 2.97 19.06
CA THR A 35 -3.70 3.59 20.39
C THR A 35 -3.96 5.10 20.34
N GLN A 36 -3.42 5.79 19.33
CA GLN A 36 -3.67 7.23 19.11
C GLN A 36 -5.15 7.52 18.81
N LEU A 37 -5.85 6.59 18.16
CA LEU A 37 -7.25 6.70 17.76
C LEU A 37 -8.23 6.09 18.79
N LYS A 38 -7.78 5.77 20.01
CA LYS A 38 -8.60 5.04 21.00
C LYS A 38 -9.94 5.74 21.29
N ASP A 39 -9.96 7.07 21.34
CA ASP A 39 -11.12 7.89 21.67
C ASP A 39 -11.99 8.22 20.44
N VAL A 40 -11.54 7.82 19.25
CA VAL A 40 -12.31 7.97 18.01
C VAL A 40 -13.25 6.78 17.89
N PRO A 41 -14.57 6.97 17.71
CA PRO A 41 -15.53 5.87 17.66
C PRO A 41 -15.50 5.11 16.34
N THR A 42 -15.18 5.80 15.24
CA THR A 42 -15.20 5.25 13.89
C THR A 42 -13.99 5.69 13.08
N TYR A 43 -13.17 4.73 12.62
CA TYR A 43 -12.02 4.97 11.76
C TYR A 43 -11.65 3.74 10.92
N SER A 44 -10.90 3.96 9.83
CA SER A 44 -10.26 2.89 9.04
C SER A 44 -8.79 3.26 8.80
N ILE A 45 -7.89 2.28 8.97
CA ILE A 45 -6.44 2.39 8.72
C ILE A 45 -6.13 1.57 7.46
N ILE A 46 -5.74 2.27 6.40
CA ILE A 46 -5.50 1.71 5.07
C ILE A 46 -4.01 1.82 4.77
N ILE A 47 -3.42 0.79 4.17
CA ILE A 47 -2.05 0.89 3.66
C ILE A 47 -2.05 1.68 2.34
N ASP A 48 -1.60 2.93 2.42
CA ASP A 48 -1.65 3.89 1.32
C ASP A 48 -0.46 3.75 0.38
N ASP A 49 0.72 3.45 0.91
CA ASP A 49 1.90 3.22 0.08
C ASP A 49 2.91 2.31 0.79
N MET A 50 3.79 1.71 0.00
CA MET A 50 4.90 0.88 0.47
C MET A 50 6.16 1.15 -0.34
N LYS A 51 7.32 1.06 0.28
CA LYS A 51 8.60 1.07 -0.44
C LYS A 51 9.67 0.26 0.28
N GLU A 52 10.61 -0.19 -0.53
CA GLU A 52 11.93 -0.64 -0.09
C GLU A 52 12.93 0.45 -0.47
N ASP A 53 13.86 0.76 0.42
CA ASP A 53 14.89 1.77 0.23
C ASP A 53 16.26 1.25 0.69
N GLY A 54 17.35 1.77 0.14
CA GLY A 54 18.70 1.39 0.52
C GLY A 54 19.44 0.53 -0.52
N ASN A 55 20.76 0.76 -0.58
CA ASN A 55 21.66 0.12 -1.55
C ASN A 55 22.47 -1.05 -0.96
N ILE A 56 22.75 -1.02 0.33
CA ILE A 56 23.59 -2.01 1.05
C ILE A 56 22.72 -2.82 2.01
N PHE A 57 21.90 -2.13 2.80
CA PHE A 57 20.88 -2.72 3.66
C PHE A 57 19.52 -2.25 3.15
N THR A 58 18.58 -3.19 2.99
CA THR A 58 17.21 -2.87 2.57
C THR A 58 16.39 -2.48 3.78
N HIS A 59 15.87 -1.26 3.75
CA HIS A 59 14.93 -0.73 4.72
C HIS A 59 13.53 -0.76 4.12
N TYR A 60 12.55 -1.10 4.95
CA TYR A 60 11.16 -1.28 4.53
C TYR A 60 10.30 -0.19 5.12
N PHE A 61 9.44 0.41 4.31
CA PHE A 61 8.59 1.52 4.75
C PHE A 61 7.15 1.35 4.31
N HIS A 62 6.25 1.74 5.20
CA HIS A 62 4.83 1.89 4.91
C HIS A 62 4.39 3.35 5.03
N LYS A 63 3.29 3.66 4.36
CA LYS A 63 2.46 4.84 4.58
C LYS A 63 1.04 4.39 4.83
N TYR A 64 0.37 5.07 5.74
CA TYR A 64 -1.00 4.76 6.11
C TYR A 64 -1.91 5.93 5.82
N LYS A 65 -3.09 5.64 5.27
CA LYS A 65 -4.19 6.59 5.18
C LYS A 65 -5.18 6.26 6.30
N ILE A 66 -5.44 7.26 7.13
CA ILE A 66 -6.42 7.18 8.22
C ILE A 66 -7.66 7.92 7.75
N VAL A 67 -8.80 7.26 7.85
CA VAL A 67 -10.09 7.81 7.44
C VAL A 67 -11.03 7.79 8.64
N GLN A 68 -11.58 8.94 8.99
CA GLN A 68 -12.64 9.14 9.99
C GLN A 68 -13.88 9.75 9.30
N LEU A 69 -14.99 9.82 10.02
CA LEU A 69 -16.25 10.32 9.47
C LEU A 69 -16.15 11.75 8.89
N ASP A 70 -15.34 12.62 9.52
CA ASP A 70 -15.24 14.05 9.24
C ASP A 70 -13.88 14.50 8.71
N LYS A 71 -12.84 13.63 8.76
CA LYS A 71 -11.51 13.93 8.24
C LYS A 71 -10.76 12.70 7.76
N SER A 72 -9.76 12.92 6.91
CA SER A 72 -8.78 11.90 6.55
C SER A 72 -7.39 12.52 6.40
N TRP A 73 -6.34 11.73 6.63
CA TRP A 73 -4.97 12.15 6.42
C TRP A 73 -4.07 10.95 6.08
N VAL A 74 -2.88 11.24 5.56
CA VAL A 74 -1.86 10.23 5.25
C VAL A 74 -0.65 10.46 6.17
N THR A 75 -0.07 9.38 6.68
CA THR A 75 1.13 9.45 7.53
C THR A 75 2.39 9.79 6.71
N GLY A 76 3.47 10.12 7.42
CA GLY A 76 4.80 10.11 6.84
C GLY A 76 5.23 8.68 6.43
N TRP A 77 6.42 8.56 5.83
CA TRP A 77 7.02 7.23 5.68
C TRP A 77 7.43 6.70 7.05
N GLU A 78 6.98 5.51 7.37
CA GLU A 78 7.27 4.83 8.63
C GLU A 78 8.07 3.58 8.34
N GLU A 79 9.25 3.48 8.95
CA GLU A 79 10.08 2.29 8.85
C GLU A 79 9.41 1.13 9.58
N VAL A 80 9.44 -0.05 8.96
CA VAL A 80 8.88 -1.28 9.49
C VAL A 80 9.89 -2.41 9.35
N SER A 81 9.73 -3.45 10.15
CA SER A 81 10.53 -4.67 9.98
C SER A 81 10.23 -5.33 8.64
N GLU A 82 11.22 -6.03 8.10
CA GLU A 82 11.06 -6.84 6.88
C GLU A 82 9.91 -7.85 7.01
N SER A 83 9.82 -8.53 8.16
CA SER A 83 8.77 -9.52 8.40
C SER A 83 7.38 -8.89 8.36
N TYR A 84 7.21 -7.68 8.89
CA TYR A 84 5.94 -6.97 8.85
C TYR A 84 5.63 -6.46 7.43
N TYR A 85 6.64 -5.99 6.69
CA TYR A 85 6.48 -5.60 5.30
C TYR A 85 6.01 -6.78 4.44
N GLN A 86 6.67 -7.94 4.54
CA GLN A 86 6.31 -9.12 3.76
C GLN A 86 4.91 -9.65 4.08
N GLN A 87 4.51 -9.62 5.36
CA GLN A 87 3.14 -9.97 5.77
C GLN A 87 2.07 -9.08 5.14
N ASN A 88 2.39 -7.80 4.88
CA ASN A 88 1.46 -6.82 4.33
C ASN A 88 1.68 -6.54 2.84
N ALA A 89 2.64 -7.19 2.20
CA ALA A 89 3.06 -6.90 0.82
C ALA A 89 1.93 -7.05 -0.22
N ASN A 90 0.89 -7.85 0.09
CA ASN A 90 -0.27 -8.04 -0.78
C ASN A 90 -1.43 -7.08 -0.50
N PHE A 91 -1.37 -6.29 0.56
CA PHE A 91 -2.51 -5.52 1.05
C PHE A 91 -2.52 -4.06 0.59
N LEU A 92 -1.66 -3.61 -0.33
CA LEU A 92 -1.65 -2.21 -0.78
C LEU A 92 -3.05 -1.74 -1.20
N GLY A 93 -3.50 -0.62 -0.63
CA GLY A 93 -4.84 -0.07 -0.83
C GLY A 93 -5.95 -0.73 -0.01
N MET A 94 -5.65 -1.68 0.88
CA MET A 94 -6.61 -2.36 1.74
C MET A 94 -6.63 -1.81 3.17
N THR A 95 -7.77 -1.93 3.83
CA THR A 95 -7.92 -1.68 5.27
C THR A 95 -7.24 -2.81 6.05
N LEU A 96 -6.34 -2.47 6.98
CA LEU A 96 -5.70 -3.41 7.89
C LEU A 96 -6.42 -3.50 9.24
N ALA A 97 -6.94 -2.35 9.70
CA ALA A 97 -7.70 -2.26 10.93
C ALA A 97 -8.77 -1.18 10.80
N SER A 98 -9.90 -1.39 11.45
CA SER A 98 -10.97 -0.41 11.55
C SER A 98 -11.61 -0.44 12.93
N LYS A 99 -12.31 0.63 13.25
CA LYS A 99 -13.23 0.71 14.38
C LYS A 99 -14.54 1.26 13.83
N LYS A 100 -15.66 0.63 14.17
CA LYS A 100 -16.99 1.07 13.79
C LYS A 100 -17.87 1.11 15.02
N ASP A 101 -18.35 2.30 15.38
CA ASP A 101 -19.22 2.53 16.53
C ASP A 101 -18.67 1.92 17.82
N GLY A 102 -17.37 2.10 18.07
CA GLY A 102 -16.70 1.52 19.24
C GLY A 102 -16.09 0.14 19.01
N ASN A 103 -16.57 -0.62 18.03
CA ASN A 103 -16.15 -2.01 17.80
C ASN A 103 -14.94 -2.08 16.88
N THR A 104 -13.82 -2.63 17.36
CA THR A 104 -12.60 -2.79 16.58
C THR A 104 -12.63 -4.05 15.72
N SER A 105 -11.97 -4.00 14.57
CA SER A 105 -11.79 -5.14 13.67
C SER A 105 -10.41 -5.08 13.02
N ASN A 106 -9.71 -6.20 13.01
CA ASN A 106 -8.47 -6.38 12.22
C ASN A 106 -8.75 -7.16 10.92
N GLN A 107 -10.00 -7.12 10.43
CA GLN A 107 -10.36 -7.80 9.19
C GLN A 107 -9.73 -7.07 8.02
N VAL A 108 -8.79 -7.73 7.35
CA VAL A 108 -8.17 -7.19 6.14
C VAL A 108 -9.17 -7.26 4.99
N GLY A 109 -9.41 -6.13 4.33
CA GLY A 109 -10.42 -6.06 3.27
C GLY A 109 -10.41 -4.75 2.50
N PRO A 110 -11.23 -4.64 1.46
CA PRO A 110 -11.34 -3.41 0.70
C PRO A 110 -11.93 -2.31 1.59
N PRO A 111 -11.45 -1.06 1.48
CA PRO A 111 -11.94 0.05 2.28
C PRO A 111 -13.46 0.24 2.12
N GLY A 112 -14.16 0.41 3.24
CA GLY A 112 -15.59 0.74 3.27
C GLY A 112 -16.54 -0.45 3.41
N TYR A 113 -16.09 -1.68 3.16
CA TYR A 113 -16.94 -2.89 3.26
C TYR A 113 -17.43 -3.17 4.68
N GLU A 114 -16.74 -2.70 5.70
CA GLU A 114 -17.10 -2.86 7.11
C GLU A 114 -18.38 -2.09 7.52
N TYR A 115 -18.81 -1.13 6.70
CA TYR A 115 -20.03 -0.32 6.89
C TYR A 115 -21.20 -0.81 6.03
N VAL A 116 -20.95 -1.68 5.06
CA VAL A 116 -21.97 -2.21 4.16
C VAL A 116 -22.90 -3.15 4.91
N GLY A 117 -24.21 -3.07 4.62
CA GLY A 117 -25.23 -3.85 5.30
C GLY A 117 -25.70 -3.28 6.64
N ASP A 118 -25.06 -2.21 7.13
CA ASP A 118 -25.46 -1.50 8.35
C ASP A 118 -26.44 -0.37 8.03
N LYS A 119 -27.68 -0.49 8.49
CA LYS A 119 -28.77 0.46 8.20
C LYS A 119 -28.50 1.88 8.71
N ASN A 120 -27.55 2.05 9.64
CA ASN A 120 -27.16 3.36 10.13
C ASN A 120 -26.28 4.12 9.12
N TYR A 121 -25.59 3.40 8.24
CA TYR A 121 -24.62 3.94 7.29
C TYR A 121 -25.15 4.05 5.87
N GLY A 122 -26.18 3.28 5.53
CA GLY A 122 -26.74 3.27 4.18
C GLY A 122 -27.89 2.29 4.01
N GLN A 123 -28.21 2.03 2.75
CA GLN A 123 -29.29 1.14 2.34
C GLN A 123 -28.95 0.42 1.04
N TRP A 124 -29.57 -0.75 0.83
CA TRP A 124 -29.52 -1.42 -0.47
C TRP A 124 -30.47 -0.72 -1.45
N LYS A 125 -29.97 -0.41 -2.64
CA LYS A 125 -30.74 0.16 -3.75
C LYS A 125 -30.64 -0.77 -4.95
N THR A 126 -31.68 -0.73 -5.78
CA THR A 126 -31.73 -1.49 -7.03
C THR A 126 -31.38 -0.56 -8.19
N ASP A 127 -30.44 -0.97 -9.04
CA ASP A 127 -30.14 -0.27 -10.29
C ASP A 127 -31.13 -0.62 -11.40
N SER A 128 -31.05 0.09 -12.52
CA SER A 128 -31.95 -0.13 -13.67
C SER A 128 -31.81 -1.51 -14.34
N SER A 129 -30.73 -2.26 -14.04
CA SER A 129 -30.50 -3.62 -14.52
C SER A 129 -30.99 -4.71 -13.55
N GLY A 130 -31.61 -4.31 -12.43
CA GLY A 130 -32.07 -5.23 -11.38
C GLY A 130 -30.97 -5.65 -10.39
N GLY A 131 -29.74 -5.15 -10.53
CA GLY A 131 -28.67 -5.35 -9.58
C GLY A 131 -28.92 -4.59 -8.28
N SER A 132 -28.54 -5.18 -7.14
CA SER A 132 -28.59 -4.49 -5.84
C SER A 132 -27.20 -3.97 -5.45
N PHE A 133 -27.08 -2.68 -5.15
CA PHE A 133 -25.85 -2.02 -4.69
C PHE A 133 -26.09 -1.26 -3.38
N TRP A 134 -25.02 -1.08 -2.63
CA TRP A 134 -25.05 -0.34 -1.38
C TRP A 134 -24.93 1.17 -1.63
N GLU A 135 -25.90 1.93 -1.14
CA GLU A 135 -25.90 3.38 -1.17
C GLU A 135 -25.66 3.90 0.26
N PHE A 136 -24.55 4.61 0.45
CA PHE A 136 -24.27 5.29 1.71
C PHE A 136 -25.14 6.54 1.87
N TYR A 137 -25.55 6.84 3.10
CA TYR A 137 -26.24 8.09 3.39
C TYR A 137 -25.32 9.30 3.18
N GLY A 138 -25.87 10.39 2.63
CA GLY A 138 -25.10 11.59 2.27
C GLY A 138 -24.30 12.22 3.41
N LYS A 139 -24.72 12.06 4.67
CA LYS A 139 -23.96 12.51 5.86
C LYS A 139 -22.58 11.84 5.98
N TYR A 140 -22.38 10.71 5.32
CA TYR A 140 -21.10 9.99 5.24
C TYR A 140 -20.39 10.19 3.91
N ARG A 141 -20.84 11.13 3.06
CA ARG A 141 -20.30 11.28 1.71
C ARG A 141 -18.79 11.50 1.71
N MET A 142 -18.26 12.37 2.57
CA MET A 142 -16.80 12.60 2.61
C MET A 142 -16.04 11.33 2.99
N PHE A 143 -16.55 10.60 3.98
CA PHE A 143 -16.03 9.31 4.42
C PHE A 143 -16.06 8.26 3.31
N THR A 144 -17.17 8.18 2.59
CA THR A 144 -17.41 7.17 1.56
C THR A 144 -16.81 7.55 0.21
N ASP A 145 -16.56 8.83 -0.05
CA ASP A 145 -15.78 9.29 -1.19
C ASP A 145 -14.31 8.87 -1.01
N VAL A 146 -13.78 8.90 0.22
CA VAL A 146 -12.41 8.42 0.47
C VAL A 146 -12.33 6.88 0.40
N LEU A 147 -13.33 6.16 0.93
CA LEU A 147 -13.30 4.69 0.99
C LEU A 147 -13.85 4.00 -0.27
N GLY A 148 -14.99 4.48 -0.76
CA GLY A 148 -15.77 3.89 -1.85
C GLY A 148 -15.33 4.34 -3.26
N PHE A 149 -14.74 5.52 -3.42
CA PHE A 149 -14.23 5.94 -4.74
C PHE A 149 -12.99 5.15 -5.18
N LEU A 150 -12.33 4.45 -4.25
CA LEU A 150 -11.27 3.50 -4.55
C LEU A 150 -11.79 2.26 -5.30
N SER A 151 -13.11 2.05 -5.34
CA SER A 151 -13.70 0.72 -5.53
C SER A 151 -14.93 0.69 -6.45
N GLY A 152 -15.59 1.83 -6.68
CA GLY A 152 -16.89 1.90 -7.37
C GLY A 152 -18.06 1.44 -6.49
N PRO A 153 -19.28 1.32 -7.05
CA PRO A 153 -20.44 0.83 -6.31
C PRO A 153 -20.20 -0.57 -5.74
N ILE A 154 -20.55 -0.77 -4.47
CA ILE A 154 -20.43 -2.09 -3.82
C ILE A 154 -21.72 -2.87 -4.06
N TYR A 155 -21.66 -3.87 -4.93
CA TYR A 155 -22.81 -4.72 -5.21
C TYR A 155 -23.04 -5.77 -4.12
N ARG A 156 -24.29 -6.21 -4.00
CA ARG A 156 -24.70 -7.19 -2.99
C ARG A 156 -23.90 -8.49 -3.08
N HIS A 157 -23.67 -8.97 -4.29
CA HIS A 157 -22.89 -10.18 -4.52
C HIS A 157 -21.42 -10.05 -4.10
N ASP A 158 -20.82 -8.86 -4.26
CA ASP A 158 -19.46 -8.60 -3.79
C ASP A 158 -19.42 -8.56 -2.26
N TYR A 159 -20.43 -7.94 -1.63
CA TYR A 159 -20.56 -7.89 -0.18
C TYR A 159 -20.79 -9.28 0.43
N ASP A 160 -21.62 -10.12 -0.19
CA ASP A 160 -21.85 -11.49 0.27
C ASP A 160 -20.54 -12.30 0.20
N GLY A 161 -19.73 -12.09 -0.85
CA GLY A 161 -18.37 -12.62 -0.96
C GLY A 161 -17.47 -12.14 0.17
N TYR A 162 -17.39 -10.83 0.39
CA TYR A 162 -16.65 -10.24 1.51
C TYR A 162 -17.06 -10.84 2.86
N ASN A 163 -18.35 -10.95 3.13
CA ASN A 163 -18.86 -11.46 4.39
C ASN A 163 -18.47 -12.93 4.61
N SER A 164 -18.46 -13.73 3.55
CA SER A 164 -18.00 -15.13 3.59
C SER A 164 -16.51 -15.25 3.93
N TYR A 165 -15.67 -14.36 3.42
CA TYR A 165 -14.23 -14.32 3.75
C TYR A 165 -13.98 -13.79 5.16
N ARG A 166 -14.73 -12.75 5.56
CA ARG A 166 -14.71 -12.19 6.91
C ARG A 166 -15.05 -13.22 7.98
N ASN A 167 -16.08 -14.03 7.75
CA ASN A 167 -16.45 -15.12 8.68
C ASN A 167 -15.36 -16.19 8.81
N ARG A 168 -14.55 -16.37 7.76
CA ARG A 168 -13.38 -17.26 7.74
C ARG A 168 -12.08 -16.59 8.21
N ARG A 169 -12.14 -15.31 8.61
CA ARG A 169 -10.97 -14.49 8.99
C ARG A 169 -9.91 -14.42 7.89
N MET A 170 -10.34 -14.43 6.64
CA MET A 170 -9.46 -14.37 5.46
C MET A 170 -9.53 -12.98 4.81
N PRO A 171 -8.43 -12.46 4.27
CA PRO A 171 -8.44 -11.24 3.47
C PRO A 171 -9.32 -11.39 2.23
N TYR A 172 -10.13 -10.37 1.91
CA TYR A 172 -10.96 -10.36 0.71
C TYR A 172 -10.38 -9.40 -0.33
N TYR A 173 -9.99 -9.92 -1.50
CA TYR A 173 -9.40 -9.14 -2.60
C TYR A 173 -10.42 -8.73 -3.66
N GLY A 174 -11.71 -8.96 -3.41
CA GLY A 174 -12.75 -8.78 -4.41
C GLY A 174 -12.93 -10.03 -5.27
N ARG A 175 -14.12 -10.18 -5.87
CA ARG A 175 -14.48 -11.34 -6.70
C ARG A 175 -13.52 -11.55 -7.87
N ASN A 176 -13.02 -10.47 -8.46
CA ASN A 176 -12.11 -10.47 -9.61
C ASN A 176 -10.69 -10.07 -9.19
N ASN A 177 -10.35 -10.18 -7.90
CA ASN A 177 -9.07 -9.73 -7.34
C ASN A 177 -8.75 -8.26 -7.67
N GLN A 178 -9.78 -7.41 -7.68
CA GLN A 178 -9.64 -5.99 -8.03
C GLN A 178 -8.95 -5.14 -6.94
N TYR A 179 -8.84 -5.66 -5.72
CA TYR A 179 -8.20 -5.00 -4.57
C TYR A 179 -6.84 -5.63 -4.22
N GLY A 180 -6.09 -4.98 -3.33
CA GLY A 180 -4.75 -5.40 -2.92
C GLY A 180 -3.67 -5.05 -3.95
N THR A 181 -2.42 -5.34 -3.64
CA THR A 181 -1.23 -4.89 -4.40
C THR A 181 -1.24 -5.23 -5.89
N HIS A 182 -1.95 -6.30 -6.28
CA HIS A 182 -2.02 -6.74 -7.67
C HIS A 182 -3.33 -6.33 -8.37
N GLY A 183 -4.27 -5.76 -7.61
CA GLY A 183 -5.61 -5.42 -8.07
C GLY A 183 -5.65 -4.24 -9.03
N SER A 184 -6.66 -4.24 -9.89
CA SER A 184 -6.89 -3.18 -10.89
C SER A 184 -7.14 -1.82 -10.26
N TYR A 185 -7.82 -1.77 -9.11
CA TYR A 185 -8.10 -0.51 -8.42
C TYR A 185 -6.86 0.06 -7.76
N THR A 186 -6.08 -0.77 -7.07
CA THR A 186 -4.80 -0.33 -6.48
C THR A 186 -3.84 0.21 -7.55
N LYS A 187 -3.78 -0.43 -8.73
CA LYS A 187 -2.99 0.07 -9.88
C LYS A 187 -3.40 1.47 -10.33
N LYS A 188 -4.71 1.77 -10.29
CA LYS A 188 -5.25 3.08 -10.67
C LYS A 188 -4.96 4.15 -9.62
N HIS A 189 -5.08 3.81 -8.33
CA HIS A 189 -5.02 4.78 -7.24
C HIS A 189 -3.62 4.97 -6.63
N ASN A 190 -2.69 4.03 -6.86
CA ASN A 190 -1.35 4.05 -6.29
C ASN A 190 -0.26 3.99 -7.38
N PRO A 191 -0.29 4.85 -8.43
CA PRO A 191 0.66 4.76 -9.55
C PRO A 191 2.12 4.93 -9.10
N SER A 192 2.37 5.76 -8.08
CA SER A 192 3.69 6.01 -7.52
C SER A 192 4.37 4.72 -7.02
N PHE A 193 3.62 3.80 -6.42
CA PHE A 193 4.12 2.49 -6.00
C PHE A 193 4.64 1.69 -7.19
N PHE A 194 3.83 1.57 -8.24
CA PHE A 194 4.17 0.79 -9.43
C PHE A 194 5.30 1.45 -10.22
N ASP A 195 5.35 2.78 -10.28
CA ASP A 195 6.46 3.52 -10.90
C ASP A 195 7.78 3.23 -10.20
N ARG A 196 7.80 3.25 -8.86
CA ARG A 196 9.00 2.91 -8.08
C ARG A 196 9.40 1.45 -8.30
N ARG A 197 8.43 0.53 -8.27
CA ARG A 197 8.66 -0.90 -8.55
C ARG A 197 9.27 -1.09 -9.94
N MET A 198 8.70 -0.48 -10.97
CA MET A 198 9.18 -0.55 -12.34
C MET A 198 10.58 0.05 -12.52
N LYS A 199 10.87 1.20 -11.90
CA LYS A 199 12.20 1.82 -11.91
C LYS A 199 13.25 0.89 -11.30
N ARG A 200 12.92 0.21 -10.20
CA ARG A 200 13.80 -0.77 -9.55
C ARG A 200 14.06 -2.00 -10.42
N GLU A 201 13.04 -2.55 -11.07
CA GLU A 201 13.24 -3.70 -11.96
C GLU A 201 14.07 -3.32 -13.20
N ARG A 202 13.88 -2.11 -13.73
CA ARG A 202 14.73 -1.57 -14.80
C ARG A 202 16.19 -1.38 -14.35
N SER A 203 16.43 -0.86 -13.15
CA SER A 203 17.80 -0.70 -12.65
C SER A 203 18.51 -2.05 -12.43
N LYS A 204 17.79 -3.05 -11.91
CA LYS A 204 18.28 -4.43 -11.79
C LYS A 204 18.62 -5.05 -13.15
N SER A 205 17.72 -4.98 -14.11
CA SER A 205 17.95 -5.52 -15.47
C SER A 205 19.12 -4.83 -16.19
N SER A 206 19.26 -3.51 -16.06
CA SER A 206 20.41 -2.77 -16.61
C SER A 206 21.73 -3.16 -15.95
N SER A 207 21.72 -3.42 -14.64
CA SER A 207 22.90 -3.88 -13.90
C SER A 207 23.28 -5.31 -14.28
N PHE A 208 22.30 -6.18 -14.53
CA PHE A 208 22.51 -7.52 -15.05
C PHE A 208 23.05 -7.49 -16.49
N GLY A 209 22.46 -6.69 -17.38
CA GLY A 209 22.94 -6.51 -18.75
C GLY A 209 24.39 -6.03 -18.80
N LYS A 210 24.75 -5.07 -17.93
CA LYS A 210 26.14 -4.63 -17.74
C LYS A 210 27.05 -5.77 -17.27
N LYS A 211 26.65 -6.55 -16.26
CA LYS A 211 27.40 -7.73 -15.76
C LYS A 211 27.59 -8.84 -16.81
N VAL A 212 26.58 -9.09 -17.65
CA VAL A 212 26.67 -10.07 -18.74
C VAL A 212 27.59 -9.53 -19.84
N SER A 213 27.43 -8.27 -20.25
CA SER A 213 28.28 -7.65 -21.27
C SER A 213 29.76 -7.60 -20.88
N SER A 214 30.06 -7.42 -19.59
CA SER A 214 31.44 -7.39 -19.08
C SER A 214 32.05 -8.78 -18.91
N ARG A 215 31.24 -9.82 -18.69
CA ARG A 215 31.71 -11.23 -18.60
C ARG A 215 31.80 -11.94 -19.95
N PHE A 216 30.94 -11.58 -20.90
CA PHE A 216 30.90 -12.16 -22.24
C PHE A 216 31.46 -11.23 -23.33
N GLY A 217 32.27 -10.24 -22.92
CA GLY A 217 33.05 -9.30 -23.74
C GLY A 217 32.64 -9.18 -25.21
N SER A 218 31.86 -8.14 -25.54
CA SER A 218 31.76 -7.51 -26.86
C SER A 218 32.34 -8.29 -28.07
N LYS A 219 31.74 -9.44 -28.40
CA LYS A 219 31.91 -10.15 -29.69
C LYS A 219 30.59 -10.78 -30.14
N SER A 220 29.49 -10.01 -30.13
CA SER A 220 28.31 -10.36 -30.93
C SER A 220 27.40 -9.15 -31.15
N SER A 221 27.91 -8.13 -31.82
CA SER A 221 27.07 -7.13 -32.50
C SER A 221 27.66 -6.80 -33.88
N SER A 222 27.89 -7.83 -34.69
CA SER A 222 27.76 -7.72 -36.15
C SER A 222 27.61 -9.13 -36.69
N ARG A 223 26.67 -9.32 -37.62
CA ARG A 223 26.27 -10.59 -38.26
C ARG A 223 25.22 -11.43 -37.52
N ILE A 224 24.03 -10.86 -37.35
CA ILE A 224 22.84 -11.61 -37.75
C ILE A 224 22.89 -11.64 -39.28
N GLY A 225 23.50 -12.70 -39.80
CA GLY A 225 23.60 -12.96 -41.22
C GLY A 225 22.20 -13.24 -41.76
N ARG A 226 21.81 -12.52 -42.81
CA ARG A 226 20.79 -12.97 -43.74
C ARG A 226 21.21 -14.35 -44.26
N THR A 227 20.59 -15.40 -43.77
CA THR A 227 20.64 -16.72 -44.42
C THR A 227 19.83 -16.63 -45.71
N ARG A 228 20.45 -16.13 -46.78
CA ARG A 228 20.02 -16.43 -48.15
C ARG A 228 20.61 -17.79 -48.49
N THR A 229 19.78 -18.83 -48.39
CA THR A 229 20.07 -20.16 -48.92
C THR A 229 20.08 -20.10 -50.44
N GLY A 230 21.24 -19.77 -51.02
CA GLY A 230 21.50 -19.92 -52.43
C GLY A 230 21.97 -21.34 -52.73
N PHE A 231 21.04 -22.25 -53.00
CA PHE A 231 21.36 -23.52 -53.62
C PHE A 231 21.81 -23.26 -55.07
N ARG A 232 23.12 -23.35 -55.33
CA ARG A 232 23.67 -23.41 -56.69
C ARG A 232 24.38 -24.74 -56.84
N SER A 233 23.68 -25.65 -57.50
CA SER A 233 24.15 -26.95 -57.97
C SER A 233 25.20 -26.79 -59.07
N ARG A 234 26.27 -27.61 -58.99
CA ARG A 234 27.21 -28.03 -60.06
C ARG A 234 28.22 -29.00 -59.39
N SER A 235 27.97 -30.30 -59.36
CA SER A 235 28.34 -31.32 -60.37
C SER A 235 29.85 -31.46 -60.62
N MET A 236 30.41 -32.59 -60.13
CA MET A 236 31.57 -33.38 -60.60
C MET A 236 31.83 -34.43 -59.49
N GLY A 237 31.88 -35.75 -59.67
CA GLY A 237 32.02 -36.61 -60.85
C GLY A 237 33.23 -37.56 -60.65
N ARG A 238 33.01 -38.88 -60.80
CA ARG A 238 33.95 -40.04 -60.83
C ARG A 238 34.50 -40.56 -59.48
N GLY A 239 34.58 -41.86 -59.21
CA GLY A 239 34.22 -43.05 -59.98
C GLY A 239 34.91 -44.31 -59.43
N LYS A 240 34.20 -45.44 -59.43
CA LYS A 240 34.57 -46.79 -59.87
C LYS A 240 33.44 -47.75 -59.48
#